data_AF-J3MKR1-F1
#
_entry.id   AF-J3MKR1-F1
#
_cell.length_a   1.000
_cell.length_b   1.000
_cell.length_c   1.000
_cell.angle_alpha   90.00
_cell.angle_beta   90.00
_cell.angle_gamma   90.00
#
_symmetry.space_group_name_H-M   'P 1'
#
loop_
_entity.id
_entity.type
_entity.pdbx_description
1 polymer ?
#
loop_
_entity_poly.entity_id
_entity_poly.type
_entity_poly.pdbx_seq_one_letter_code
_entity_poly.pdbx_strand_id
1 'polypeptide(L)'
;MRYGHQDMLDQSSCMRGNIPCIRTEGLPLKLPLPASSSDNAIVLKSANEVTTRDDADVDALELILTSSKLSQTAGKSNVALDNALNQTADSALDHLVSADAELNKWFTKFLYRWLFPTFLVLVIMACLVGLTDAGKSCWQFVIRFVKPFMHEDMEHRGKLEGASKRRKTRKKDGLPASDKDNSGTVGSIEAPSSEVHESTNTELPDGLNGRQIGKLRVYSKEIGKGSNGTVVFEGSYGGREVAVKRLLCSHNDIASKEIENLIASDQDPNIVRMYGFEQDNDFVYIALERCCCSLAELIQQHSLPSFSNTKGLDIELWRWDGLPSAQLLKLMRDVVAGMVHLHSLGIIHRDLKPQNVLISKERPLRAKLSDMGISKRLQEDMTSLSHHGTGFGSSGWQAPEQLRHGRQTRAVDLFSLGCLIFYCITKGKHPFGEYYERDRNIINNQVDFFIVDHIPEAVHLISQLLHPRPEERPTAVYVMNHPFFWSPELCLSFLRDTSDRIEKISETDLIDDLEGINAEAFGKNWGEKLDAALLADMGRYRKYSFESTRDLLRLIRNKSGHYREFSDDLKELLGSLPEGFVRYFSSRFPKLLIKVYEVMSKHCKDEDAFRKYFIGSSV
;
A
#
# COMPACT_ATOMS: atom_id res chain seq x y z
N MET A 1 23.74 -40.62 55.77
CA MET A 1 22.90 -41.81 55.98
C MET A 1 21.44 -41.41 55.81
N ARG A 2 20.73 -42.16 54.95
CA ARG A 2 19.29 -42.46 54.89
C ARG A 2 18.26 -41.38 55.30
N TYR A 3 17.41 -41.05 54.30
CA TYR A 3 15.94 -40.95 54.34
C TYR A 3 15.27 -41.53 55.60
N GLY A 4 14.13 -41.03 56.10
CA GLY A 4 13.14 -40.11 55.56
C GLY A 4 11.92 -40.08 56.49
N HIS A 5 10.88 -39.33 56.10
CA HIS A 5 9.47 -39.22 56.59
C HIS A 5 9.06 -37.73 56.59
N GLN A 6 7.86 -37.27 56.21
CA GLN A 6 6.64 -37.84 55.62
C GLN A 6 5.71 -36.64 55.28
N ASP A 7 4.93 -36.75 54.19
CA ASP A 7 3.57 -36.23 53.89
C ASP A 7 2.90 -35.28 54.91
N MET A 8 2.04 -34.28 54.60
CA MET A 8 1.21 -33.94 53.44
C MET A 8 0.47 -32.60 53.76
N LEU A 9 0.16 -31.79 52.73
CA LEU A 9 -1.08 -30.96 52.53
C LEU A 9 -1.39 -29.81 53.52
N ASP A 10 -1.84 -28.58 53.16
CA ASP A 10 -2.36 -27.98 51.92
C ASP A 10 -2.52 -26.44 52.10
N GLN A 11 -2.71 -25.72 50.97
CA GLN A 11 -3.35 -24.39 50.78
C GLN A 11 -2.54 -23.06 50.79
N SER A 12 -2.30 -22.61 49.55
CA SER A 12 -2.52 -21.27 48.94
C SER A 12 -1.80 -20.01 49.46
N SER A 13 -0.92 -19.43 48.61
CA SER A 13 -1.21 -18.22 47.80
C SER A 13 0.07 -17.54 47.27
N CYS A 14 0.02 -17.21 45.97
CA CYS A 14 0.75 -16.19 45.17
C CYS A 14 2.12 -15.59 45.57
N MET A 15 2.95 -15.50 44.52
CA MET A 15 3.85 -14.38 44.13
C MET A 15 5.24 -14.27 44.78
N ARG A 16 6.26 -14.70 44.01
CA ARG A 16 7.38 -13.88 43.45
C ARG A 16 8.62 -14.75 43.18
N GLY A 17 9.17 -14.68 41.96
CA GLY A 17 10.60 -14.98 41.70
C GLY A 17 10.94 -15.78 40.45
N ASN A 18 11.53 -15.08 39.47
CA ASN A 18 12.66 -15.44 38.58
C ASN A 18 12.66 -16.66 37.62
N ILE A 19 12.81 -16.35 36.31
CA ILE A 19 13.76 -16.88 35.27
C ILE A 19 13.78 -18.41 35.00
N PRO A 20 13.68 -18.90 33.72
CA PRO A 20 14.88 -19.14 32.88
C PRO A 20 14.77 -18.96 31.35
N CYS A 21 15.94 -18.66 30.76
CA CYS A 21 16.32 -18.81 29.34
C CYS A 21 16.44 -20.30 28.93
N ILE A 22 16.43 -20.56 27.60
CA ILE A 22 17.28 -21.46 26.77
C ILE A 22 16.57 -21.63 25.39
N ARG A 23 17.05 -21.04 24.28
CA ARG A 23 18.03 -21.55 23.26
C ARG A 23 17.65 -22.86 22.56
N THR A 24 17.57 -22.83 21.22
CA THR A 24 18.13 -23.88 20.34
C THR A 24 18.49 -23.28 18.98
N GLU A 25 19.74 -23.55 18.56
CA GLU A 25 20.33 -23.22 17.25
C GLU A 25 20.13 -24.36 16.24
N GLY A 26 20.32 -24.09 14.95
CA GLY A 26 20.47 -25.12 13.92
C GLY A 26 20.80 -24.57 12.53
N LEU A 27 22.09 -24.33 12.26
CA LEU A 27 22.67 -24.24 10.92
C LEU A 27 23.01 -25.66 10.38
N PRO A 28 23.07 -25.87 9.05
CA PRO A 28 23.82 -26.98 8.48
C PRO A 28 24.99 -26.53 7.58
N LEU A 29 26.16 -27.09 7.87
CA LEU A 29 27.38 -27.12 7.05
C LEU A 29 27.38 -28.36 6.13
N LYS A 30 28.17 -28.30 5.06
CA LYS A 30 28.18 -29.17 3.87
C LYS A 30 29.43 -30.10 3.83
N LEU A 31 29.30 -31.24 3.11
CA LEU A 31 30.31 -32.14 2.46
C LEU A 31 30.63 -33.49 3.18
N PRO A 32 31.13 -34.56 2.49
CA PRO A 32 30.70 -35.20 1.21
C PRO A 32 30.78 -36.77 1.14
N LEU A 33 30.00 -37.40 0.22
CA LEU A 33 30.16 -38.72 -0.52
C LEU A 33 30.25 -40.07 0.27
N PRO A 34 30.08 -41.30 -0.33
CA PRO A 34 29.89 -41.72 -1.74
C PRO A 34 28.74 -42.75 -2.00
N ALA A 35 28.76 -43.36 -3.20
CA ALA A 35 27.71 -44.08 -3.96
C ALA A 35 27.28 -45.51 -3.52
N SER A 36 26.13 -45.93 -4.09
CA SER A 36 25.80 -47.25 -4.70
C SER A 36 24.64 -48.10 -4.12
N SER A 37 23.88 -48.64 -5.08
CA SER A 37 23.08 -49.88 -5.14
C SER A 37 21.72 -50.06 -4.43
N SER A 38 20.77 -50.48 -5.29
CA SER A 38 19.73 -51.51 -5.16
C SER A 38 18.46 -51.26 -4.35
N ASP A 39 17.35 -51.23 -5.10
CA ASP A 39 16.14 -52.06 -4.96
C ASP A 39 15.69 -52.48 -3.56
N ASN A 40 14.44 -52.12 -3.22
CA ASN A 40 13.41 -53.10 -2.88
C ASN A 40 12.03 -52.44 -2.77
N ALA A 41 11.08 -52.95 -3.55
CA ALA A 41 9.66 -52.68 -3.44
C ALA A 41 9.04 -53.57 -2.34
N ILE A 42 8.13 -53.03 -1.54
CA ILE A 42 7.12 -53.80 -0.80
C ILE A 42 5.77 -53.10 -0.94
N VAL A 43 4.83 -53.85 -1.50
CA VAL A 43 3.39 -53.58 -1.63
C VAL A 43 2.67 -54.03 -0.36
N LEU A 44 1.73 -53.24 0.17
CA LEU A 44 0.59 -53.77 0.93
C LEU A 44 -0.70 -52.96 0.70
N LYS A 45 -1.80 -53.72 0.71
CA LYS A 45 -3.14 -53.47 0.17
C LYS A 45 -4.09 -52.71 1.11
N SER A 46 -4.97 -51.91 0.49
CA SER A 46 -6.43 -51.74 0.70
C SER A 46 -7.10 -52.36 1.95
N ALA A 47 -7.95 -51.55 2.60
CA ALA A 47 -9.31 -51.92 3.00
C ALA A 47 -10.17 -50.66 3.28
N ASN A 48 -11.28 -50.52 2.54
CA ASN A 48 -12.42 -49.65 2.84
C ASN A 48 -13.56 -50.55 3.33
N GLU A 49 -14.25 -50.14 4.40
CA GLU A 49 -15.51 -50.74 4.85
C GLU A 49 -16.70 -49.86 4.48
N VAL A 50 -17.78 -50.54 4.08
CA VAL A 50 -19.07 -50.04 3.63
C VAL A 50 -20.08 -50.21 4.78
N THR A 51 -21.02 -49.29 4.93
CA THR A 51 -22.37 -49.64 5.41
C THR A 51 -23.44 -48.85 4.64
N THR A 52 -24.54 -49.55 4.40
CA THR A 52 -25.61 -49.39 3.41
C THR A 52 -26.85 -48.66 3.95
N ARG A 53 -27.73 -48.15 3.07
CA ARG A 53 -29.18 -48.42 3.07
C ARG A 53 -29.94 -47.80 1.87
N ASP A 54 -30.71 -48.66 1.19
CA ASP A 54 -32.07 -48.57 0.61
C ASP A 54 -32.45 -47.36 -0.28
N ASP A 55 -33.22 -47.42 -1.38
CA ASP A 55 -33.88 -48.46 -2.19
C ASP A 55 -34.46 -47.78 -3.47
N ALA A 56 -34.86 -48.60 -4.46
CA ALA A 56 -35.72 -48.37 -5.64
C ALA A 56 -35.09 -47.79 -6.94
N ASP A 57 -34.85 -48.61 -7.98
CA ASP A 57 -35.77 -49.05 -9.08
C ASP A 57 -35.86 -47.98 -10.21
N VAL A 58 -35.70 -48.19 -11.53
CA VAL A 58 -35.83 -49.35 -12.44
C VAL A 58 -35.11 -49.01 -13.78
N ASP A 59 -34.65 -50.05 -14.50
CA ASP A 59 -34.53 -50.21 -15.97
C ASP A 59 -33.53 -49.37 -16.80
N ALA A 60 -32.47 -50.00 -17.33
CA ALA A 60 -32.56 -50.82 -18.57
C ALA A 60 -31.17 -51.26 -19.09
N LEU A 61 -31.01 -52.59 -19.18
CA LEU A 61 -30.37 -53.41 -20.23
C LEU A 61 -28.90 -53.11 -20.61
N GLU A 62 -27.95 -54.01 -20.27
CA GLU A 62 -27.56 -55.22 -21.04
C GLU A 62 -26.90 -54.88 -22.41
N LEU A 63 -25.81 -55.47 -22.88
CA LEU A 63 -25.13 -56.72 -22.54
C LEU A 63 -23.70 -56.67 -23.15
N ILE A 64 -22.70 -57.02 -22.34
CA ILE A 64 -21.69 -58.10 -22.54
C ILE A 64 -21.19 -58.36 -23.98
N LEU A 65 -19.86 -58.40 -24.13
CA LEU A 65 -19.03 -59.56 -24.58
C LEU A 65 -17.69 -59.02 -25.12
N THR A 66 -16.62 -58.99 -24.33
CA THR A 66 -15.64 -60.06 -24.03
C THR A 66 -14.80 -60.60 -25.20
N SER A 67 -13.50 -60.75 -24.87
CA SER A 67 -12.47 -61.61 -25.49
C SER A 67 -11.80 -61.01 -26.74
N SER A 68 -10.51 -61.20 -27.00
CA SER A 68 -9.55 -62.20 -26.55
C SER A 68 -8.10 -61.77 -26.88
N LYS A 69 -7.16 -62.41 -26.17
CA LYS A 69 -5.69 -62.43 -26.34
C LYS A 69 -5.24 -62.70 -27.80
N LEU A 70 -4.08 -62.16 -28.24
CA LEU A 70 -2.76 -62.84 -28.24
C LEU A 70 -1.67 -62.12 -29.08
N SER A 71 -0.43 -62.31 -28.62
CA SER A 71 0.82 -62.57 -29.38
C SER A 71 1.89 -61.46 -29.52
N GLN A 72 3.11 -61.95 -29.32
CA GLN A 72 4.42 -61.31 -29.30
C GLN A 72 4.93 -61.00 -30.71
N THR A 73 5.81 -60.00 -30.88
CA THR A 73 7.22 -60.11 -31.35
C THR A 73 7.77 -58.76 -31.83
N ALA A 74 9.10 -58.68 -31.87
CA ALA A 74 9.98 -57.52 -31.99
C ALA A 74 9.95 -56.75 -33.32
N GLY A 75 10.39 -55.48 -33.30
CA GLY A 75 10.78 -54.75 -34.51
C GLY A 75 10.95 -53.24 -34.32
N LYS A 76 12.06 -52.68 -34.79
CA LYS A 76 12.46 -51.27 -34.70
C LYS A 76 11.66 -50.34 -35.65
N SER A 77 11.77 -49.04 -35.36
CA SER A 77 11.66 -47.83 -36.22
C SER A 77 10.31 -47.14 -36.44
N ASN A 78 10.27 -45.89 -35.92
CA ASN A 78 9.76 -44.61 -36.43
C ASN A 78 8.36 -44.45 -37.07
N VAL A 79 7.74 -43.35 -36.61
CA VAL A 79 6.74 -42.43 -37.23
C VAL A 79 5.30 -42.51 -36.69
N ALA A 80 4.75 -41.31 -36.52
CA ALA A 80 3.57 -40.82 -35.82
C ALA A 80 2.19 -41.30 -36.27
N LEU A 81 1.26 -41.32 -35.31
CA LEU A 81 -0.19 -40.97 -35.28
C LEU A 81 -0.77 -41.68 -34.02
N ASP A 82 -1.71 -41.22 -33.21
CA ASP A 82 -2.64 -40.09 -33.20
C ASP A 82 -3.18 -40.01 -31.75
N ASN A 83 -3.09 -38.86 -31.08
CA ASN A 83 -3.59 -38.68 -29.69
C ASN A 83 -4.83 -37.77 -29.74
N ALA A 84 -5.94 -38.29 -30.28
CA ALA A 84 -7.19 -37.54 -30.43
C ALA A 84 -8.33 -38.01 -29.49
N LEU A 85 -8.08 -38.95 -28.57
CA LEU A 85 -9.14 -39.53 -27.72
C LEU A 85 -9.02 -39.29 -26.21
N ASN A 86 -7.97 -38.61 -25.73
CA ASN A 86 -7.82 -38.26 -24.31
C ASN A 86 -7.96 -36.75 -24.01
N GLN A 87 -8.23 -35.89 -25.00
CA GLN A 87 -8.43 -34.44 -24.76
C GLN A 87 -9.88 -34.06 -24.43
N THR A 88 -10.85 -34.95 -24.65
CA THR A 88 -12.27 -34.64 -24.44
C THR A 88 -12.78 -34.97 -23.03
N ALA A 89 -12.09 -35.82 -22.26
CA ALA A 89 -12.49 -36.16 -20.89
C ALA A 89 -12.00 -35.13 -19.85
N ASP A 90 -10.74 -34.67 -19.96
CA ASP A 90 -10.18 -33.66 -19.04
C ASP A 90 -10.76 -32.26 -19.29
N SER A 91 -11.06 -31.91 -20.54
CA SER A 91 -11.75 -30.66 -20.88
C SER A 91 -13.17 -30.61 -20.31
N ALA A 92 -13.91 -31.72 -20.33
CA ALA A 92 -15.27 -31.77 -19.77
C ALA A 92 -15.27 -31.65 -18.23
N LEU A 93 -14.27 -32.22 -17.55
CA LEU A 93 -14.15 -32.14 -16.10
C LEU A 93 -13.73 -30.74 -15.61
N ASP A 94 -12.82 -30.06 -16.31
CA ASP A 94 -12.44 -28.67 -16.03
C ASP A 94 -13.60 -27.69 -16.29
N HIS A 95 -14.42 -27.94 -17.31
CA HIS A 95 -15.60 -27.11 -17.58
C HIS A 95 -16.71 -27.29 -16.53
N LEU A 96 -16.89 -28.50 -15.97
CA LEU A 96 -17.86 -28.77 -14.91
C LEU A 96 -17.44 -28.19 -13.55
N VAL A 97 -16.16 -28.26 -13.20
CA VAL A 97 -15.63 -27.68 -11.94
C VAL A 97 -15.57 -26.15 -12.01
N SER A 98 -15.24 -25.57 -13.17
CA SER A 98 -15.23 -24.11 -13.35
C SER A 98 -16.63 -23.49 -13.38
N ALA A 99 -17.63 -24.20 -13.92
CA ALA A 99 -19.00 -23.71 -13.96
C ALA A 99 -19.61 -23.59 -12.54
N ASP A 100 -19.31 -24.54 -11.65
CA ASP A 100 -19.86 -24.56 -10.29
C ASP A 100 -19.24 -23.46 -9.39
N ALA A 101 -17.96 -23.12 -9.62
CA ALA A 101 -17.29 -22.01 -8.94
C ALA A 101 -17.80 -20.62 -9.39
N GLU A 102 -18.08 -20.45 -10.69
CA GLU A 102 -18.67 -19.21 -11.23
C GLU A 102 -20.16 -19.09 -10.88
N LEU A 103 -20.91 -20.20 -10.83
CA LEU A 103 -22.31 -20.20 -10.39
C LEU A 103 -22.42 -19.80 -8.91
N ASN A 104 -21.53 -20.29 -8.05
CA ASN A 104 -21.47 -19.91 -6.63
C ASN A 104 -21.04 -18.45 -6.42
N LYS A 105 -20.12 -17.91 -7.25
CA LYS A 105 -19.77 -16.48 -7.26
C LYS A 105 -20.91 -15.60 -7.76
N TRP A 106 -21.66 -16.06 -8.76
CA TRP A 106 -22.82 -15.35 -9.29
C TRP A 106 -23.98 -15.36 -8.29
N PHE A 107 -24.27 -16.50 -7.63
CA PHE A 107 -25.29 -16.60 -6.58
C PHE A 107 -24.96 -15.72 -5.37
N THR A 108 -23.71 -15.73 -4.89
CA THR A 108 -23.28 -14.84 -3.79
C THR A 108 -23.33 -13.36 -4.18
N LYS A 109 -22.99 -13.00 -5.43
CA LYS A 109 -23.17 -11.65 -5.98
C LYS A 109 -24.64 -11.26 -6.14
N PHE A 110 -25.52 -12.18 -6.53
CA PHE A 110 -26.96 -11.95 -6.71
C PHE A 110 -27.65 -11.72 -5.38
N LEU A 111 -27.36 -12.55 -4.36
CA LEU A 111 -27.83 -12.39 -2.99
C LEU A 111 -27.41 -11.03 -2.40
N TYR A 112 -26.14 -10.64 -2.52
CA TYR A 112 -25.68 -9.34 -1.99
C TYR A 112 -26.23 -8.12 -2.73
N ARG A 113 -26.43 -8.22 -4.06
CA ARG A 113 -26.91 -7.11 -4.89
C ARG A 113 -28.40 -6.79 -4.65
N TRP A 114 -29.23 -7.78 -4.34
CA TRP A 114 -30.68 -7.61 -4.26
C TRP A 114 -31.27 -7.80 -2.86
N LEU A 115 -30.75 -8.69 -2.01
CA LEU A 115 -31.32 -8.91 -0.66
C LEU A 115 -30.85 -7.85 0.35
N PHE A 116 -29.66 -7.28 0.21
CA PHE A 116 -29.16 -6.30 1.18
C PHE A 116 -29.87 -4.93 1.11
N PRO A 117 -30.15 -4.37 -0.08
CA PRO A 117 -30.92 -3.13 -0.19
C PRO A 117 -32.40 -3.34 0.16
N THR A 118 -32.99 -4.47 -0.22
CA THR A 118 -34.40 -4.78 0.08
C THR A 118 -34.61 -5.06 1.55
N PHE A 119 -33.66 -5.70 2.24
CA PHE A 119 -33.69 -5.89 3.69
C PHE A 119 -33.57 -4.56 4.44
N LEU A 120 -32.70 -3.65 4.00
CA LEU A 120 -32.56 -2.32 4.60
C LEU A 120 -33.83 -1.47 4.38
N VAL A 121 -34.43 -1.53 3.20
CA VAL A 121 -35.71 -0.87 2.89
C VAL A 121 -36.85 -1.49 3.71
N LEU A 122 -36.90 -2.80 3.89
CA LEU A 122 -37.90 -3.47 4.73
C LEU A 122 -37.75 -3.11 6.22
N VAL A 123 -36.52 -2.97 6.72
CA VAL A 123 -36.25 -2.52 8.10
C VAL A 123 -36.67 -1.05 8.28
N ILE A 124 -36.37 -0.18 7.31
CA ILE A 124 -36.77 1.23 7.34
C ILE A 124 -38.29 1.36 7.24
N MET A 125 -38.95 0.59 6.37
CA MET A 125 -40.41 0.55 6.25
C MET A 125 -41.08 -0.01 7.52
N ALA A 126 -40.50 -1.02 8.16
CA ALA A 126 -40.97 -1.54 9.45
C ALA A 126 -40.81 -0.51 10.58
N CYS A 127 -39.76 0.32 10.55
CA CYS A 127 -39.57 1.43 11.49
C CYS A 127 -40.50 2.62 11.22
N LEU A 128 -40.84 2.90 9.96
CA LEU A 128 -41.71 4.01 9.56
C LEU A 128 -43.21 3.72 9.75
N VAL A 129 -43.63 2.45 9.67
CA VAL A 129 -45.04 2.05 9.82
C VAL A 129 -45.48 1.87 11.27
N GLY A 130 -44.59 2.02 12.25
CA GLY A 130 -44.99 2.15 13.65
C GLY A 130 -45.88 1.01 14.14
N LEU A 131 -45.38 -0.23 14.12
CA LEU A 131 -46.02 -1.31 14.88
C LEU A 131 -45.69 -1.13 16.36
N THR A 132 -46.56 -0.37 17.02
CA THR A 132 -46.82 -0.52 18.43
C THR A 132 -47.30 -1.94 18.71
N ASP A 133 -46.68 -2.53 19.73
CA ASP A 133 -47.13 -3.68 20.52
C ASP A 133 -46.63 -5.09 20.13
N ALA A 134 -45.43 -5.41 20.60
CA ALA A 134 -45.09 -6.70 21.23
C ALA A 134 -43.71 -6.57 21.89
N GLY A 135 -43.69 -5.89 23.04
CA GLY A 135 -42.52 -5.79 23.89
C GLY A 135 -42.11 -7.14 24.48
N LYS A 136 -40.79 -7.26 24.72
CA LYS A 136 -40.06 -8.26 25.55
C LYS A 136 -39.39 -9.45 24.86
N SER A 137 -39.75 -9.84 23.63
CA SER A 137 -39.07 -10.97 22.95
C SER A 137 -37.87 -10.57 22.09
N CYS A 138 -37.88 -9.37 21.50
CA CYS A 138 -36.81 -8.91 20.61
C CYS A 138 -35.55 -8.46 21.39
N TRP A 139 -35.75 -7.86 22.57
CA TRP A 139 -34.65 -7.39 23.42
C TRP A 139 -33.85 -8.54 24.06
N GLN A 140 -34.47 -9.69 24.32
CA GLN A 140 -33.76 -10.90 24.76
C GLN A 140 -32.95 -11.57 23.64
N PHE A 141 -33.35 -11.41 22.38
CA PHE A 141 -32.62 -11.94 21.23
C PHE A 141 -31.34 -11.12 20.96
N VAL A 142 -31.43 -9.79 21.08
CA VAL A 142 -30.27 -8.88 20.96
C VAL A 142 -29.25 -9.10 22.09
N ILE A 143 -29.69 -9.35 23.34
CA ILE A 143 -28.78 -9.64 24.46
C ILE A 143 -28.05 -10.99 24.31
N ARG A 144 -28.67 -12.01 23.70
CA ARG A 144 -28.02 -13.30 23.45
C ARG A 144 -26.96 -13.24 22.33
N PHE A 145 -27.15 -12.35 21.35
CA PHE A 145 -26.22 -12.19 20.22
C PHE A 145 -25.00 -11.32 20.57
N VAL A 146 -25.15 -10.36 21.49
CA VAL A 146 -24.09 -9.39 21.82
C VAL A 146 -23.24 -9.82 23.03
N LYS A 147 -23.72 -10.75 23.87
CA LYS A 147 -23.02 -11.18 25.10
C LYS A 147 -21.64 -11.84 24.96
N PRO A 148 -21.21 -12.43 23.82
CA PRO A 148 -19.84 -12.93 23.71
C PRO A 148 -18.78 -11.84 23.46
N PHE A 149 -19.19 -10.60 23.16
CA PHE A 149 -18.28 -9.57 22.64
C PHE A 149 -18.01 -8.40 23.60
N MET A 150 -18.57 -8.37 24.80
CA MET A 150 -18.48 -7.22 25.72
C MET A 150 -18.36 -7.66 27.18
N HIS A 151 -17.12 -7.80 27.68
CA HIS A 151 -16.60 -7.56 29.05
C HIS A 151 -15.16 -8.15 29.07
N GLU A 152 -14.10 -7.46 29.47
CA GLU A 152 -13.77 -6.78 30.74
C GLU A 152 -13.01 -5.46 30.44
N ASP A 153 -12.95 -4.40 31.26
CA ASP A 153 -13.50 -4.07 32.57
C ASP A 153 -13.36 -2.54 32.73
N MET A 154 -14.35 -1.88 33.33
CA MET A 154 -14.13 -0.62 34.04
C MET A 154 -15.17 -0.38 35.14
N GLU A 155 -14.60 -0.01 36.28
CA GLU A 155 -15.16 0.71 37.42
C GLU A 155 -15.91 -0.04 38.53
N HIS A 156 -15.23 -0.09 39.70
CA HIS A 156 -15.88 0.32 40.93
C HIS A 156 -15.51 1.75 41.30
N ARG A 157 -16.53 2.60 41.17
CA ARG A 157 -16.65 3.99 41.61
C ARG A 157 -16.93 4.04 43.11
N GLY A 158 -16.31 4.98 43.82
CA GLY A 158 -16.57 5.23 45.24
C GLY A 158 -16.36 6.69 45.66
N LYS A 159 -17.34 7.53 45.30
CA LYS A 159 -17.79 8.81 45.89
C LYS A 159 -16.93 9.49 46.98
N LEU A 160 -16.73 10.81 46.83
CA LEU A 160 -17.37 11.86 47.66
C LEU A 160 -16.95 13.28 47.22
N GLU A 161 -17.95 14.13 46.96
CA GLU A 161 -17.85 15.60 46.94
C GLU A 161 -17.76 16.15 48.38
N GLY A 162 -17.10 17.30 48.59
CA GLY A 162 -17.24 18.06 49.84
C GLY A 162 -16.15 19.07 50.17
N ALA A 163 -16.45 20.34 49.88
CA ALA A 163 -15.82 21.60 50.26
C ALA A 163 -14.89 21.73 51.51
N SER A 164 -13.78 22.45 51.28
CA SER A 164 -13.26 23.64 52.02
C SER A 164 -13.10 23.61 53.56
N LYS A 165 -11.86 23.77 54.05
CA LYS A 165 -11.44 24.85 55.00
C LYS A 165 -9.94 24.77 55.43
N ARG A 166 -9.30 25.94 55.31
CA ARG A 166 -8.12 26.49 56.02
C ARG A 166 -7.52 25.70 57.21
N ARG A 167 -6.19 25.60 57.25
CA ARG A 167 -5.38 26.11 58.40
C ARG A 167 -3.89 26.34 58.04
N LYS A 168 -3.39 27.50 58.47
CA LYS A 168 -2.00 27.98 58.43
C LYS A 168 -1.11 27.22 59.45
N THR A 169 0.17 27.06 59.12
CA THR A 169 1.30 27.26 60.04
C THR A 169 2.54 27.73 59.27
N ARG A 170 3.46 28.37 60.00
CA ARG A 170 4.32 29.49 59.57
C ARG A 170 5.76 29.17 60.03
N LYS A 171 6.76 29.62 59.26
CA LYS A 171 8.15 29.98 59.66
C LYS A 171 9.07 28.79 60.06
N LYS A 172 10.40 28.79 59.85
CA LYS A 172 11.41 29.86 59.97
C LYS A 172 12.78 29.37 59.40
N ASP A 173 13.58 30.33 58.91
CA ASP A 173 15.06 30.50 58.92
C ASP A 173 15.96 29.42 58.28
N GLY A 174 17.08 29.74 57.60
CA GLY A 174 17.79 30.99 57.37
C GLY A 174 19.02 30.76 56.47
N LEU A 175 19.48 31.82 55.82
CA LEU A 175 20.82 31.95 55.20
C LEU A 175 21.86 32.33 56.29
N PRO A 176 23.16 32.15 56.03
CA PRO A 176 23.93 33.29 55.54
C PRO A 176 24.95 32.95 54.42
N ALA A 177 25.45 34.03 53.83
CA ALA A 177 26.42 34.11 52.73
C ALA A 177 27.86 34.37 53.23
N SER A 178 28.77 34.60 52.26
CA SER A 178 30.16 35.12 52.33
C SER A 178 31.24 34.06 52.63
N ASP A 179 32.46 34.09 52.09
CA ASP A 179 33.16 35.01 51.18
C ASP A 179 34.44 34.31 50.63
N LYS A 180 34.87 34.74 49.44
CA LYS A 180 36.23 35.02 48.91
C LYS A 180 37.49 34.12 49.00
N ASP A 181 38.26 34.28 47.90
CA ASP A 181 39.74 34.31 47.71
C ASP A 181 40.53 32.99 47.70
N ASN A 182 41.65 32.82 46.97
CA ASN A 182 42.31 33.43 45.80
C ASN A 182 43.60 32.59 45.58
N SER A 183 44.09 32.44 44.34
CA SER A 183 45.49 32.06 43.92
C SER A 183 46.14 30.79 44.51
N GLY A 184 46.81 29.90 43.79
CA GLY A 184 47.56 29.97 42.53
C GLY A 184 48.94 29.38 42.78
N THR A 185 49.24 28.18 42.23
CA THR A 185 50.62 27.67 42.12
C THR A 185 50.78 26.83 40.86
N VAL A 186 51.85 27.17 40.14
CA VAL A 186 52.35 26.65 38.86
C VAL A 186 52.89 25.22 39.00
N GLY A 187 52.74 24.41 37.93
CA GLY A 187 53.43 23.13 37.81
C GLY A 187 53.24 22.44 36.45
N SER A 188 54.14 22.75 35.52
CA SER A 188 54.76 21.88 34.50
C SER A 188 53.93 21.07 33.49
N ILE A 189 54.30 21.29 32.23
CA ILE A 189 53.88 20.61 31.00
C ILE A 189 54.56 19.24 30.88
N GLU A 190 53.78 18.16 30.77
CA GLU A 190 54.12 16.95 29.99
C GLU A 190 52.85 16.45 29.27
N ALA A 191 53.04 15.88 28.08
CA ALA A 191 52.07 15.71 27.00
C ALA A 191 50.94 14.68 27.26
N PRO A 192 49.73 14.84 26.67
CA PRO A 192 48.71 13.81 26.74
C PRO A 192 48.74 12.89 25.52
N SER A 193 48.99 11.61 25.79
CA SER A 193 48.54 10.46 25.02
C SER A 193 47.04 10.28 25.14
N SER A 194 46.35 10.14 24.00
CA SER A 194 45.08 9.41 23.79
C SER A 194 44.08 9.37 24.96
N GLU A 195 43.10 10.27 24.97
CA GLU A 195 41.91 10.16 25.81
C GLU A 195 40.70 9.69 24.98
N VAL A 196 40.21 8.50 25.33
CA VAL A 196 38.86 8.03 25.05
C VAL A 196 37.89 8.95 25.78
N HIS A 197 36.98 9.61 25.06
CA HIS A 197 35.93 10.41 25.68
C HIS A 197 34.98 9.51 26.48
N GLU A 198 35.19 9.47 27.80
CA GLU A 198 34.28 8.86 28.75
C GLU A 198 33.03 9.74 28.87
N SER A 199 31.93 9.31 28.25
CA SER A 199 30.65 10.02 28.25
C SER A 199 29.98 9.92 29.62
N THR A 200 29.97 11.02 30.36
CA THR A 200 29.23 11.18 31.61
C THR A 200 27.72 11.24 31.36
N ASN A 201 27.02 10.13 31.66
CA ASN A 201 25.56 10.08 31.74
C ASN A 201 25.09 10.99 32.89
N THR A 202 24.76 12.24 32.57
CA THR A 202 24.22 13.19 33.56
C THR A 202 22.70 13.15 33.46
N GLU A 203 22.03 12.42 34.37
CA GLU A 203 20.59 12.51 34.56
C GLU A 203 20.24 13.91 35.11
N LEU A 204 19.60 14.74 34.29
CA LEU A 204 19.16 16.09 34.68
C LEU A 204 17.76 16.03 35.32
N PRO A 205 17.51 16.76 36.42
CA PRO A 205 16.21 16.80 37.06
C PRO A 205 15.31 17.82 36.37
N ASP A 206 14.35 17.34 35.57
CA ASP A 206 13.02 17.96 35.39
C ASP A 206 12.22 17.17 34.35
N GLY A 207 11.25 16.35 34.80
CA GLY A 207 10.00 15.92 34.13
C GLY A 207 10.01 15.28 32.72
N LEU A 208 11.06 15.43 31.93
CA LEU A 208 11.30 14.87 30.61
C LEU A 208 12.40 13.83 30.76
N ASN A 209 12.04 12.65 31.31
CA ASN A 209 12.96 11.51 31.42
C ASN A 209 13.60 11.24 30.05
N GLY A 210 14.87 11.60 29.89
CA GLY A 210 15.56 11.54 28.61
C GLY A 210 17.07 11.49 28.79
N ARG A 211 17.77 10.89 27.81
CA ARG A 211 19.21 10.66 27.83
C ARG A 211 19.91 11.66 26.91
N GLN A 212 21.02 12.25 27.37
CA GLN A 212 21.87 13.11 26.57
C GLN A 212 23.06 12.30 26.01
N ILE A 213 23.30 12.37 24.71
CA ILE A 213 24.45 11.77 24.00
C ILE A 213 25.01 12.85 23.08
N GLY A 214 26.18 13.40 23.39
CA GLY A 214 26.74 14.50 22.59
C GLY A 214 25.75 15.67 22.44
N LYS A 215 25.45 16.04 21.18
CA LYS A 215 24.47 17.11 20.85
C LYS A 215 23.01 16.66 20.89
N LEU A 216 22.77 15.36 21.07
CA LEU A 216 21.46 14.73 21.03
C LEU A 216 20.87 14.55 22.42
N ARG A 217 19.59 14.90 22.56
CA ARG A 217 18.75 14.58 23.72
C ARG A 217 17.62 13.67 23.27
N VAL A 218 17.54 12.46 23.81
CA VAL A 218 16.53 11.45 23.49
C VAL A 218 15.48 11.42 24.60
N TYR A 219 14.22 11.67 24.29
CA TYR A 219 13.13 11.61 25.26
C TYR A 219 12.58 10.18 25.39
N SER A 220 11.88 9.89 26.49
CA SER A 220 11.27 8.58 26.76
C SER A 220 10.12 8.19 25.83
N LYS A 221 9.53 9.17 25.12
CA LYS A 221 8.36 8.93 24.27
C LYS A 221 8.76 8.25 22.96
N GLU A 222 8.40 6.97 22.85
CA GLU A 222 8.47 6.20 21.61
C GLU A 222 7.39 6.67 20.62
N ILE A 223 7.79 6.86 19.36
CA ILE A 223 6.91 7.28 18.25
C ILE A 223 6.91 6.29 17.08
N GLY A 224 7.76 5.27 17.13
CA GLY A 224 7.79 4.23 16.11
C GLY A 224 8.68 3.06 16.53
N LYS A 225 8.40 1.88 15.97
CA LYS A 225 9.22 0.67 16.12
C LYS A 225 9.50 0.10 14.73
N GLY A 226 10.75 -0.27 14.50
CA GLY A 226 11.21 -0.92 13.28
C GLY A 226 11.63 -2.37 13.54
N SER A 227 12.18 -3.01 12.51
CA SER A 227 12.81 -4.32 12.63
C SER A 227 14.11 -4.25 13.44
N ASN A 228 14.61 -5.43 13.83
CA ASN A 228 15.95 -5.59 14.43
C ASN A 228 16.20 -4.74 15.68
N GLY A 229 15.16 -4.53 16.50
CA GLY A 229 15.27 -3.74 17.73
C GLY A 229 15.35 -2.22 17.52
N THR A 230 15.12 -1.74 16.29
CA THR A 230 15.07 -0.32 15.98
C THR A 230 13.87 0.35 16.66
N VAL A 231 14.11 1.47 17.33
CA VAL A 231 13.05 2.26 17.98
C VAL A 231 13.25 3.72 17.61
N VAL A 232 12.14 4.43 17.36
CA VAL A 232 12.13 5.86 17.06
C VAL A 232 11.54 6.61 18.25
N PHE A 233 12.27 7.59 18.77
CA PHE A 233 11.87 8.42 19.90
C PHE A 233 11.65 9.88 19.48
N GLU A 234 10.95 10.65 20.31
CA GLU A 234 11.07 12.11 20.25
C GLU A 234 12.41 12.55 20.85
N GLY A 235 12.98 13.64 20.34
CA GLY A 235 14.21 14.19 20.89
C GLY A 235 14.51 15.61 20.43
N SER A 236 15.68 16.09 20.81
CA SER A 236 16.25 17.36 20.38
C SER A 236 17.69 17.18 19.93
N TYR A 237 18.08 17.80 18.81
CA TYR A 237 19.46 17.82 18.31
C TYR A 237 19.91 19.26 18.16
N GLY A 238 20.86 19.71 18.99
CA GLY A 238 21.30 21.12 18.99
C GLY A 238 20.16 22.13 19.22
N GLY A 239 19.15 21.76 20.02
CA GLY A 239 17.97 22.60 20.30
C GLY A 239 16.81 22.45 19.31
N ARG A 240 17.00 21.75 18.19
CA ARG A 240 15.93 21.48 17.21
C ARG A 240 15.14 20.22 17.60
N GLU A 241 13.81 20.27 17.54
CA GLU A 241 12.98 19.06 17.68
C GLU A 241 13.21 18.07 16.54
N VAL A 242 13.46 16.81 16.88
CA VAL A 242 13.79 15.75 15.93
C VAL A 242 13.07 14.44 16.27
N ALA A 243 12.98 13.54 15.27
CA ALA A 243 12.76 12.13 15.50
C ALA A 243 14.13 11.44 15.66
N VAL A 244 14.32 10.65 16.71
CA VAL A 244 15.58 9.96 16.99
C VAL A 244 15.43 8.48 16.68
N LYS A 245 16.02 8.03 15.57
CA LYS A 245 16.06 6.61 15.23
C LYS A 245 17.24 5.96 15.93
N ARG A 246 16.98 5.05 16.86
CA ARG A 246 17.99 4.29 17.59
C ARG A 246 18.13 2.90 16.98
N LEU A 247 19.34 2.56 16.57
CA LEU A 247 19.73 1.24 16.03
C LEU A 247 20.77 0.61 16.96
N LEU A 248 20.78 -0.73 17.05
CA LEU A 248 21.82 -1.46 17.79
C LEU A 248 23.18 -1.34 17.08
N CYS A 249 24.27 -1.17 17.83
CA CYS A 249 25.64 -1.16 17.29
C CYS A 249 26.01 -2.45 16.54
N SER A 250 25.36 -3.59 16.85
CA SER A 250 25.52 -4.82 16.07
C SER A 250 25.06 -4.71 14.61
N HIS A 251 24.29 -3.68 14.27
CA HIS A 251 23.81 -3.35 12.92
C HIS A 251 24.48 -2.07 12.37
N ASN A 252 25.75 -1.84 12.71
CA ASN A 252 26.46 -0.62 12.31
C ASN A 252 26.59 -0.49 10.78
N ASP A 253 26.62 -1.60 10.04
CA ASP A 253 26.58 -1.63 8.58
C ASP A 253 25.27 -1.03 8.02
N ILE A 254 24.13 -1.41 8.60
CA ILE A 254 22.81 -0.85 8.27
C ILE A 254 22.76 0.64 8.58
N ALA A 255 23.21 1.03 9.78
CA ALA A 255 23.21 2.43 10.20
C ALA A 255 24.10 3.30 9.31
N SER A 256 25.32 2.83 9.01
CA SER A 256 26.26 3.52 8.12
C SER A 256 25.68 3.68 6.71
N LYS A 257 25.03 2.63 6.18
CA LYS A 257 24.37 2.69 4.86
C LYS A 257 23.23 3.69 4.82
N GLU A 258 22.41 3.72 5.88
CA GLU A 258 21.30 4.66 5.99
C GLU A 258 21.81 6.11 6.03
N ILE A 259 22.84 6.39 6.84
CA ILE A 259 23.47 7.70 6.96
C ILE A 259 24.03 8.16 5.61
N GLU A 260 24.80 7.31 4.92
CA GLU A 260 25.36 7.64 3.60
C GLU A 260 24.26 8.03 2.60
N ASN A 261 23.19 7.22 2.52
CA ASN A 261 22.09 7.46 1.61
C ASN A 261 21.31 8.73 1.95
N LEU A 262 21.02 8.96 3.24
CA LEU A 262 20.38 10.19 3.72
C LEU A 262 21.20 11.44 3.39
N ILE A 263 22.52 11.42 3.61
CA ILE A 263 23.40 12.53 3.25
C ILE A 263 23.37 12.79 1.74
N ALA A 264 23.47 11.74 0.91
CA ALA A 264 23.52 11.92 -0.55
C ALA A 264 22.20 12.41 -1.16
N SER A 265 21.08 12.24 -0.46
CA SER A 265 19.73 12.56 -0.94
C SER A 265 19.06 13.71 -0.16
N ASP A 266 19.80 14.39 0.71
CA ASP A 266 19.25 15.39 1.66
C ASP A 266 18.67 16.65 0.98
N GLN A 267 19.03 16.87 -0.29
CA GLN A 267 18.65 18.07 -1.04
C GLN A 267 17.21 18.03 -1.53
N ASP A 268 16.60 16.85 -1.59
CA ASP A 268 15.25 16.70 -2.12
C ASP A 268 14.18 16.87 -1.03
N PRO A 269 13.16 17.70 -1.26
CA PRO A 269 12.15 18.00 -0.25
C PRO A 269 11.23 16.81 0.06
N ASN A 270 11.21 15.78 -0.78
CA ASN A 270 10.43 14.56 -0.63
C ASN A 270 11.26 13.41 -0.04
N ILE A 271 12.43 13.69 0.51
CA ILE A 271 13.22 12.78 1.36
C ILE A 271 13.22 13.34 2.79
N VAL A 272 13.24 12.45 3.79
CA VAL A 272 13.37 12.83 5.19
C VAL A 272 14.77 13.40 5.45
N ARG A 273 14.84 14.58 6.06
CA ARG A 273 16.14 15.21 6.32
C ARG A 273 16.84 14.58 7.51
N MET A 274 18.14 14.35 7.39
CA MET A 274 19.01 14.00 8.51
C MET A 274 19.71 15.26 9.05
N TYR A 275 19.71 15.43 10.37
CA TYR A 275 20.37 16.55 11.04
C TYR A 275 21.73 16.19 11.63
N GLY A 276 21.94 14.92 11.92
CA GLY A 276 23.19 14.41 12.48
C GLY A 276 22.99 13.00 13.03
N PHE A 277 24.07 12.44 13.57
CA PHE A 277 24.03 11.19 14.29
C PHE A 277 24.98 11.26 15.49
N GLU A 278 24.73 10.41 16.48
CA GLU A 278 25.56 10.21 17.66
C GLU A 278 25.63 8.70 17.94
N GLN A 279 26.64 8.25 18.67
CA GLN A 279 26.81 6.84 19.01
C GLN A 279 27.28 6.70 20.46
N ASP A 280 26.84 5.63 21.11
CA ASP A 280 27.42 5.14 22.37
C ASP A 280 27.88 3.68 22.22
N ASN A 281 28.20 3.03 23.34
CA ASN A 281 28.69 1.65 23.33
C ASN A 281 27.69 0.64 22.75
N ASP A 282 26.38 0.92 22.86
CA ASP A 282 25.32 -0.04 22.57
C ASP A 282 24.52 0.32 21.31
N PHE A 283 24.42 1.62 20.98
CA PHE A 283 23.51 2.13 19.96
C PHE A 283 24.11 3.24 19.08
N VAL A 284 23.64 3.25 17.83
CA VAL A 284 23.74 4.39 16.91
C VAL A 284 22.42 5.14 16.90
N TYR A 285 22.49 6.47 17.00
CA TYR A 285 21.33 7.36 17.05
C TYR A 285 21.35 8.31 15.86
N ILE A 286 20.33 8.26 15.02
CA ILE A 286 20.18 9.14 13.84
C ILE A 286 19.10 10.18 14.15
N ALA A 287 19.47 11.47 14.10
CA ALA A 287 18.55 12.59 14.28
C ALA A 287 17.91 12.96 12.93
N LEU A 288 16.60 12.72 12.81
CA LEU A 288 15.81 12.90 11.60
C LEU A 288 14.77 14.02 11.75
N GLU A 289 14.29 14.52 10.61
CA GLU A 289 13.15 15.42 10.53
C GLU A 289 11.92 14.87 11.26
N ARG A 290 11.37 15.65 12.19
CA ARG A 290 10.17 15.27 12.94
C ARG A 290 8.90 15.52 12.12
N CYS A 291 8.39 14.46 11.50
CA CYS A 291 7.11 14.45 10.74
C CYS A 291 5.88 14.34 11.67
N CYS A 292 4.67 14.54 11.15
CA CYS A 292 3.41 14.39 11.89
C CYS A 292 3.06 12.93 12.19
N CYS A 293 3.03 12.13 11.12
CA CYS A 293 2.60 10.73 11.10
C CYS A 293 3.13 10.05 9.83
N SER A 294 2.96 8.74 9.73
CA SER A 294 3.13 8.01 8.48
C SER A 294 1.89 8.15 7.57
N LEU A 295 2.05 7.88 6.28
CA LEU A 295 0.96 7.82 5.32
C LEU A 295 -0.04 6.71 5.69
N ALA A 296 0.44 5.60 6.27
CA ALA A 296 -0.40 4.54 6.83
C ALA A 296 -1.34 5.07 7.92
N GLU A 297 -0.79 5.80 8.90
CA GLU A 297 -1.58 6.42 9.97
C GLU A 297 -2.56 7.45 9.43
N LEU A 298 -2.12 8.29 8.49
CA LEU A 298 -2.97 9.31 7.88
C LEU A 298 -4.18 8.69 7.16
N ILE A 299 -3.96 7.67 6.34
CA ILE A 299 -5.04 6.98 5.63
C ILE A 299 -5.98 6.30 6.63
N GLN A 300 -5.45 5.55 7.59
CA GLN A 300 -6.27 4.85 8.58
C GLN A 300 -7.17 5.80 9.39
N GLN A 301 -6.66 6.97 9.79
CA GLN A 301 -7.41 7.97 10.53
C GLN A 301 -8.59 8.54 9.73
N HIS A 302 -8.40 8.78 8.42
CA HIS A 302 -9.44 9.35 7.56
C HIS A 302 -10.34 8.30 6.91
N SER A 303 -10.00 7.01 6.99
CA SER A 303 -10.83 5.92 6.47
C SER A 303 -11.99 5.53 7.41
N LEU A 304 -11.93 5.88 8.71
CA LEU A 304 -12.93 5.49 9.71
C LEU A 304 -13.87 6.66 10.07
N PRO A 305 -15.20 6.54 9.86
CA PRO A 305 -16.17 7.60 10.14
C PRO A 305 -16.23 8.05 11.61
N SER A 306 -15.80 7.21 12.56
CA SER A 306 -15.94 7.45 14.00
C SER A 306 -14.71 8.07 14.68
N PHE A 307 -13.59 8.25 13.99
CA PHE A 307 -12.40 8.88 14.56
C PHE A 307 -12.35 10.35 14.16
N SER A 308 -13.24 11.16 14.75
CA SER A 308 -13.11 12.60 14.67
C SER A 308 -11.82 13.05 15.40
N ASN A 309 -10.92 13.66 14.63
CA ASN A 309 -10.00 14.71 15.05
C ASN A 309 -9.00 14.41 16.19
N THR A 310 -8.33 13.25 16.21
CA THR A 310 -7.31 12.99 17.24
C THR A 310 -5.91 13.55 16.94
N LYS A 311 -5.65 14.15 15.77
CA LYS A 311 -4.37 14.84 15.47
C LYS A 311 -4.48 16.15 14.65
N GLY A 312 -5.64 16.79 14.54
CA GLY A 312 -5.75 18.19 14.08
C GLY A 312 -5.37 18.50 12.63
N LEU A 313 -5.27 17.50 11.74
CA LEU A 313 -5.17 17.74 10.30
C LEU A 313 -6.56 17.65 9.65
N ASP A 314 -7.24 18.80 9.57
CA ASP A 314 -8.46 18.92 8.76
C ASP A 314 -8.09 18.90 7.27
N ILE A 315 -8.20 17.71 6.67
CA ILE A 315 -7.80 17.42 5.28
C ILE A 315 -8.74 16.39 4.66
N GLU A 316 -9.27 16.75 3.50
CA GLU A 316 -10.04 15.84 2.67
C GLU A 316 -9.10 15.06 1.75
N LEU A 317 -8.95 13.74 1.97
CA LEU A 317 -8.12 12.86 1.13
C LEU A 317 -8.89 12.24 -0.04
N TRP A 318 -10.21 12.11 0.10
CA TRP A 318 -11.09 11.61 -0.95
C TRP A 318 -12.26 12.55 -1.10
N ARG A 319 -12.65 12.80 -2.34
CA ARG A 319 -13.83 13.57 -2.69
C ARG A 319 -15.10 12.80 -2.33
N TRP A 320 -16.22 13.50 -2.31
CA TRP A 320 -17.54 12.90 -2.08
C TRP A 320 -17.93 11.80 -3.08
N ASP A 321 -17.37 11.82 -4.28
CA ASP A 321 -17.57 10.81 -5.33
C ASP A 321 -16.64 9.58 -5.18
N GLY A 322 -15.83 9.54 -4.12
CA GLY A 322 -14.90 8.45 -3.83
C GLY A 322 -13.55 8.56 -4.53
N LEU A 323 -13.38 9.52 -5.44
CA LEU A 323 -12.12 9.75 -6.15
C LEU A 323 -11.06 10.40 -5.24
N PRO A 324 -9.76 10.20 -5.52
CA PRO A 324 -8.69 10.91 -4.81
C PRO A 324 -8.88 12.43 -4.86
N SER A 325 -8.70 13.11 -3.73
CA SER A 325 -8.67 14.57 -3.70
C SER A 325 -7.38 15.10 -4.31
N ALA A 326 -7.34 16.40 -4.62
CA ALA A 326 -6.12 17.07 -5.06
C ALA A 326 -4.96 16.90 -4.05
N GLN A 327 -5.28 16.89 -2.75
CA GLN A 327 -4.28 16.69 -1.70
C GLN A 327 -3.72 15.26 -1.69
N LEU A 328 -4.57 14.23 -1.86
CA LEU A 328 -4.10 12.85 -1.92
C LEU A 328 -3.28 12.59 -3.20
N LEU A 329 -3.72 13.12 -4.35
CA LEU A 329 -2.94 13.09 -5.60
C LEU A 329 -1.57 13.76 -5.41
N LYS A 330 -1.54 14.91 -4.72
CA LYS A 330 -0.30 15.62 -4.41
C LYS A 330 0.64 14.79 -3.52
N LEU A 331 0.12 14.15 -2.47
CA LEU A 331 0.93 13.29 -1.59
C LEU A 331 1.47 12.05 -2.32
N MET A 332 0.67 11.43 -3.20
CA MET A 332 1.17 10.35 -4.04
C MET A 332 2.23 10.85 -5.02
N ARG A 333 2.04 12.03 -5.62
CA ARG A 333 3.02 12.66 -6.53
C ARG A 333 4.33 12.99 -5.82
N ASP A 334 4.27 13.46 -4.57
CA ASP A 334 5.45 13.67 -3.72
C ASP A 334 6.26 12.37 -3.52
N VAL A 335 5.59 11.23 -3.30
CA VAL A 335 6.25 9.92 -3.18
C VAL A 335 6.98 9.57 -4.48
N VAL A 336 6.34 9.80 -5.64
CA VAL A 336 6.97 9.60 -6.95
C VAL A 336 8.17 10.53 -7.14
N ALA A 337 8.09 11.79 -6.68
CA ALA A 337 9.17 12.77 -6.79
C ALA A 337 10.41 12.33 -6.00
N GLY A 338 10.23 11.93 -4.74
CA GLY A 338 11.30 11.37 -3.93
C GLY A 338 11.91 10.13 -4.58
N MET A 339 11.09 9.28 -5.22
CA MET A 339 11.59 8.09 -5.92
C MET A 339 12.41 8.45 -7.16
N VAL A 340 11.97 9.43 -7.96
CA VAL A 340 12.74 9.96 -9.10
C VAL A 340 14.12 10.42 -8.63
N HIS A 341 14.18 11.16 -7.51
CA HIS A 341 15.42 11.64 -6.94
C HIS A 341 16.34 10.50 -6.46
N LEU A 342 15.82 9.53 -5.70
CA LEU A 342 16.64 8.38 -5.28
C LEU A 342 17.18 7.60 -6.48
N HIS A 343 16.34 7.37 -7.50
CA HIS A 343 16.72 6.61 -8.69
C HIS A 343 17.77 7.31 -9.55
N SER A 344 17.74 8.65 -9.61
CA SER A 344 18.76 9.45 -10.31
C SER A 344 20.12 9.38 -9.61
N LEU A 345 20.13 9.25 -8.28
CA LEU A 345 21.33 8.98 -7.48
C LEU A 345 21.77 7.51 -7.48
N GLY A 346 21.08 6.65 -8.22
CA GLY A 346 21.35 5.20 -8.24
C GLY A 346 20.97 4.47 -6.95
N ILE A 347 20.20 5.08 -6.06
CA ILE A 347 19.70 4.48 -4.82
C ILE A 347 18.38 3.75 -5.11
N ILE A 348 18.31 2.46 -4.78
CA ILE A 348 17.07 1.66 -4.79
C ILE A 348 16.59 1.54 -3.34
N HIS A 349 15.33 1.90 -3.07
CA HIS A 349 14.76 1.97 -1.72
C HIS A 349 14.53 0.59 -1.08
N ARG A 350 13.94 -0.35 -1.83
CA ARG A 350 13.69 -1.76 -1.49
C ARG A 350 12.70 -2.05 -0.35
N ASP A 351 12.29 -1.04 0.43
CA ASP A 351 11.21 -1.15 1.44
C ASP A 351 10.15 -0.05 1.33
N LEU A 352 9.69 0.28 0.12
CA LEU A 352 8.62 1.26 -0.03
C LEU A 352 7.29 0.67 0.47
N LYS A 353 6.69 1.33 1.45
CA LYS A 353 5.37 1.00 2.01
C LYS A 353 4.77 2.24 2.70
N PRO A 354 3.46 2.29 2.96
CA PRO A 354 2.82 3.44 3.60
C PRO A 354 3.40 3.83 4.97
N GLN A 355 4.01 2.90 5.70
CA GLN A 355 4.66 3.17 6.99
C GLN A 355 5.98 3.94 6.84
N ASN A 356 6.67 3.79 5.71
CA ASN A 356 7.95 4.43 5.43
C ASN A 356 7.79 5.74 4.63
N VAL A 357 6.56 6.14 4.33
CA VAL A 357 6.23 7.46 3.80
C VAL A 357 5.73 8.33 4.95
N LEU A 358 6.45 9.40 5.28
CA LEU A 358 6.14 10.31 6.36
C LEU A 358 5.48 11.58 5.85
N ILE A 359 4.63 12.19 6.67
CA ILE A 359 3.89 13.41 6.35
C ILE A 359 4.47 14.59 7.13
N SER A 360 4.90 15.64 6.42
CA SER A 360 5.49 16.83 7.03
C SER A 360 4.54 17.50 8.02
N LYS A 361 5.09 18.20 9.03
CA LYS A 361 4.31 19.03 9.95
C LYS A 361 3.81 20.33 9.31
N GLU A 362 4.63 20.91 8.46
CA GLU A 362 4.39 22.23 7.86
C GLU A 362 3.40 22.14 6.70
N ARG A 363 2.58 23.20 6.55
CA ARG A 363 1.72 23.39 5.38
C ARG A 363 2.49 24.16 4.30
N PRO A 364 2.31 23.83 3.00
CA PRO A 364 1.49 22.73 2.50
C PRO A 364 2.09 21.37 2.85
N LEU A 365 1.24 20.39 3.15
CA LEU A 365 1.71 19.04 3.50
C LEU A 365 2.55 18.44 2.39
N ARG A 366 3.59 17.69 2.77
CA ARG A 366 4.44 16.92 1.88
C ARG A 366 4.57 15.49 2.35
N ALA A 367 4.55 14.56 1.39
CA ALA A 367 5.01 13.20 1.64
C ALA A 367 6.54 13.12 1.47
N LYS A 368 7.19 12.40 2.38
CA LYS A 368 8.64 12.23 2.45
C LYS A 368 9.00 10.77 2.58
N LEU A 369 9.89 10.26 1.73
CA LEU A 369 10.45 8.91 1.86
C LEU A 369 11.40 8.86 3.07
N SER A 370 11.35 7.75 3.79
CA SER A 370 12.17 7.49 4.98
C SER A 370 12.57 6.02 5.06
N ASP A 371 13.42 5.67 6.03
CA ASP A 371 13.87 4.31 6.29
C ASP A 371 14.66 3.68 5.13
N MET A 372 15.85 4.24 4.89
CA MET A 372 16.78 3.78 3.86
C MET A 372 17.79 2.74 4.38
N GLY A 373 17.49 2.09 5.52
CA GLY A 373 18.40 1.13 6.15
C GLY A 373 18.72 -0.10 5.29
N ILE A 374 17.79 -0.50 4.42
CA ILE A 374 18.00 -1.62 3.49
C ILE A 374 18.15 -1.19 2.03
N SER A 375 18.24 0.12 1.79
CA SER A 375 18.49 0.70 0.48
C SER A 375 19.86 0.32 -0.04
N LYS A 376 19.99 0.19 -1.36
CA LYS A 376 21.26 -0.18 -2.00
C LYS A 376 21.55 0.72 -3.19
N ARG A 377 22.79 1.19 -3.27
CA ARG A 377 23.30 1.93 -4.42
C ARG A 377 23.71 0.96 -5.52
N LEU A 378 23.31 1.26 -6.74
CA LEU A 378 23.89 0.69 -7.94
C LEU A 378 25.31 1.24 -8.10
N GLN A 379 26.26 0.38 -8.47
CA GLN A 379 27.58 0.85 -8.94
C GLN A 379 27.37 1.58 -10.28
N GLU A 380 28.20 2.57 -10.59
CA GLU A 380 28.00 3.50 -11.71
C GLU A 380 27.76 2.79 -13.06
N ASP A 381 28.39 1.63 -13.28
CA ASP A 381 28.26 0.83 -14.51
C ASP A 381 27.18 -0.28 -14.46
N MET A 382 26.45 -0.40 -13.33
CA MET A 382 25.54 -1.51 -13.09
C MET A 382 24.08 -1.07 -13.09
N THR A 383 23.26 -1.77 -13.89
CA THR A 383 21.81 -1.55 -13.93
C THR A 383 21.05 -2.38 -12.89
N SER A 384 21.75 -3.20 -12.10
CA SER A 384 21.15 -4.16 -11.17
C SER A 384 22.05 -4.54 -10.01
N LEU A 385 21.43 -5.09 -8.97
CA LEU A 385 22.10 -5.70 -7.83
C LEU A 385 22.29 -7.21 -8.05
N SER A 386 23.46 -7.74 -7.65
CA SER A 386 23.77 -9.17 -7.68
C SER A 386 22.89 -9.98 -6.72
N HIS A 387 22.80 -11.30 -6.95
CA HIS A 387 21.94 -12.30 -6.27
C HIS A 387 22.16 -12.48 -4.75
N HIS A 388 22.86 -11.58 -4.06
CA HIS A 388 23.31 -11.76 -2.67
C HIS A 388 22.56 -10.90 -1.65
N GLY A 389 21.38 -10.38 -2.00
CA GLY A 389 20.51 -9.66 -1.06
C GLY A 389 19.30 -10.50 -0.64
N THR A 390 19.51 -11.56 0.15
CA THR A 390 18.45 -12.44 0.65
C THR A 390 17.59 -11.74 1.72
N GLY A 391 16.26 -11.82 1.61
CA GLY A 391 15.32 -11.63 2.73
C GLY A 391 14.98 -10.19 3.17
N PHE A 392 15.40 -9.15 2.45
CA PHE A 392 15.13 -7.76 2.83
C PHE A 392 13.86 -7.19 2.19
N GLY A 393 13.08 -6.44 2.97
CA GLY A 393 11.83 -5.81 2.57
C GLY A 393 10.63 -6.36 3.35
N SER A 394 9.54 -5.61 3.36
CA SER A 394 8.33 -5.96 4.12
C SER A 394 7.41 -6.87 3.32
N SER A 395 7.04 -8.02 3.92
CA SER A 395 6.07 -8.96 3.37
C SER A 395 4.79 -8.24 2.90
N GLY A 396 4.29 -8.65 1.75
CA GLY A 396 3.16 -8.06 1.05
C GLY A 396 3.49 -6.84 0.19
N TRP A 397 4.66 -6.21 0.33
CA TRP A 397 5.07 -5.04 -0.45
C TRP A 397 6.24 -5.32 -1.40
N GLN A 398 6.87 -6.48 -1.27
CA GLN A 398 8.01 -6.90 -2.08
C GLN A 398 7.58 -7.31 -3.50
N ALA A 399 8.39 -6.96 -4.48
CA ALA A 399 8.21 -7.39 -5.87
C ALA A 399 8.40 -8.91 -6.02
N PRO A 400 7.78 -9.56 -7.03
CA PRO A 400 7.92 -11.00 -7.27
C PRO A 400 9.38 -11.48 -7.35
N GLU A 401 10.24 -10.70 -7.98
CA GLU A 401 11.67 -11.00 -8.09
C GLU A 401 12.43 -10.83 -6.76
N GLN A 402 11.95 -10.02 -5.81
CA GLN A 402 12.53 -9.96 -4.46
C GLN A 402 12.17 -11.23 -3.68
N LEU A 403 10.90 -11.66 -3.74
CA LEU A 403 10.41 -12.88 -3.09
C LEU A 403 11.08 -14.15 -3.66
N ARG A 404 11.40 -14.15 -4.96
CA ARG A 404 12.12 -15.24 -5.63
C ARG A 404 13.65 -15.16 -5.53
N HIS A 405 14.18 -14.17 -4.79
CA HIS A 405 15.62 -13.92 -4.68
C HIS A 405 16.34 -13.75 -6.04
N GLY A 406 15.62 -13.15 -6.99
CA GLY A 406 16.10 -12.82 -8.33
C GLY A 406 16.93 -11.54 -8.38
N ARG A 407 17.28 -11.14 -9.60
CA ARG A 407 18.00 -9.90 -9.90
C ARG A 407 17.11 -8.70 -9.59
N GLN A 408 17.62 -7.77 -8.76
CA GLN A 408 16.87 -6.59 -8.33
C GLN A 408 17.37 -5.36 -9.08
N THR A 409 16.44 -4.56 -9.61
CA THR A 409 16.70 -3.26 -10.25
C THR A 409 15.82 -2.20 -9.58
N ARG A 410 15.83 -0.96 -10.08
CA ARG A 410 14.89 0.09 -9.68
C ARG A 410 13.41 -0.36 -9.77
N ALA A 411 13.10 -1.31 -10.65
CA ALA A 411 11.76 -1.87 -10.88
C ALA A 411 11.09 -2.45 -9.62
N VAL A 412 11.87 -2.85 -8.60
CA VAL A 412 11.30 -3.34 -7.33
C VAL A 412 10.52 -2.25 -6.61
N ASP A 413 11.04 -1.02 -6.61
CA ASP A 413 10.38 0.13 -5.98
C ASP A 413 9.11 0.52 -6.73
N LEU A 414 9.08 0.31 -8.05
CA LEU A 414 7.94 0.61 -8.90
C LEU A 414 6.78 -0.36 -8.64
N PHE A 415 7.08 -1.62 -8.37
CA PHE A 415 6.08 -2.58 -7.93
C PHE A 415 5.45 -2.16 -6.60
N SER A 416 6.30 -1.86 -5.60
CA SER A 416 5.84 -1.38 -4.29
C SER A 416 5.05 -0.07 -4.40
N LEU A 417 5.42 0.82 -5.34
CA LEU A 417 4.69 2.05 -5.64
C LEU A 417 3.29 1.76 -6.20
N GLY A 418 3.14 0.76 -7.07
CA GLY A 418 1.83 0.31 -7.56
C GLY A 418 0.92 -0.13 -6.42
N CYS A 419 1.45 -0.93 -5.48
CA CYS A 419 0.73 -1.32 -4.27
C CYS A 419 0.36 -0.11 -3.40
N LEU A 420 1.26 0.85 -3.26
CA LEU A 420 1.05 2.07 -2.45
C LEU A 420 -0.04 2.97 -3.05
N ILE A 421 -0.02 3.20 -4.36
CA ILE A 421 -1.05 3.99 -5.05
C ILE A 421 -2.42 3.32 -4.89
N PHE A 422 -2.49 1.99 -5.07
CA PHE A 422 -3.73 1.24 -4.82
C PHE A 422 -4.20 1.41 -3.38
N TYR A 423 -3.31 1.29 -2.40
CA TYR A 423 -3.61 1.46 -0.98
C TYR A 423 -4.19 2.85 -0.66
N CYS A 424 -3.62 3.90 -1.25
CA CYS A 424 -4.11 5.27 -1.13
C CYS A 424 -5.53 5.43 -1.70
N ILE A 425 -5.77 4.98 -2.93
CA ILE A 425 -7.05 5.14 -3.61
C ILE A 425 -8.16 4.35 -2.87
N THR A 426 -7.83 3.15 -2.41
CA THR A 426 -8.80 2.22 -1.82
C THR A 426 -8.98 2.35 -0.31
N LYS A 427 -8.47 3.44 0.29
CA LYS A 427 -8.62 3.73 1.72
C LYS A 427 -7.98 2.67 2.64
N GLY A 428 -6.95 1.98 2.15
CA GLY A 428 -6.14 1.04 2.93
C GLY A 428 -6.18 -0.42 2.49
N LYS A 429 -6.84 -0.75 1.38
CA LYS A 429 -6.82 -2.12 0.84
C LYS A 429 -5.54 -2.39 0.04
N HIS A 430 -5.29 -3.65 -0.29
CA HIS A 430 -4.09 -4.05 -1.03
C HIS A 430 -4.49 -4.81 -2.31
N PRO A 431 -3.79 -4.60 -3.45
CA PRO A 431 -4.18 -5.21 -4.73
C PRO A 431 -4.08 -6.74 -4.73
N PHE A 432 -3.30 -7.30 -3.81
CA PHE A 432 -3.08 -8.74 -3.64
C PHE A 432 -3.85 -9.33 -2.43
N GLY A 433 -4.90 -8.66 -1.94
CA GLY A 433 -5.77 -9.16 -0.89
C GLY A 433 -5.24 -9.00 0.54
N GLU A 434 -5.71 -9.86 1.44
CA GLU A 434 -5.43 -9.78 2.88
C GLU A 434 -4.00 -10.17 3.23
N TYR A 435 -3.51 -9.62 4.35
CA TYR A 435 -2.10 -9.65 4.75
C TYR A 435 -1.41 -11.02 4.58
N TYR A 436 -2.04 -12.09 5.06
CA TYR A 436 -1.46 -13.45 5.05
C TYR A 436 -1.35 -14.08 3.65
N GLU A 437 -2.07 -13.55 2.67
CA GLU A 437 -2.15 -14.11 1.32
C GLU A 437 -1.27 -13.37 0.30
N ARG A 438 -0.85 -12.15 0.64
CA ARG A 438 -0.27 -11.19 -0.32
C ARG A 438 0.92 -11.76 -1.05
N ASP A 439 1.91 -12.32 -0.35
CA ASP A 439 3.13 -12.83 -0.98
C ASP A 439 2.83 -13.97 -1.97
N ARG A 440 1.91 -14.87 -1.61
CA ARG A 440 1.45 -15.95 -2.49
C ARG A 440 0.77 -15.36 -3.73
N ASN A 441 -0.12 -14.40 -3.53
CA ASN A 441 -0.86 -13.76 -4.62
C ASN A 441 0.06 -12.95 -5.53
N ILE A 442 1.09 -12.29 -4.98
CA ILE A 442 2.15 -11.59 -5.73
C ILE A 442 2.92 -12.58 -6.61
N ILE A 443 3.38 -13.70 -6.05
CA ILE A 443 4.12 -14.73 -6.80
C ILE A 443 3.26 -15.33 -7.92
N ASN A 444 1.96 -15.49 -7.67
CA ASN A 444 1.00 -16.06 -8.62
C ASN A 444 0.35 -15.02 -9.56
N ASN A 445 0.74 -13.74 -9.46
CA ASN A 445 0.14 -12.63 -10.21
C ASN A 445 -1.40 -12.55 -10.09
N GLN A 446 -1.92 -12.75 -8.88
CA GLN A 446 -3.35 -12.68 -8.57
C GLN A 446 -3.70 -11.28 -8.04
N VAL A 447 -3.95 -10.35 -8.97
CA VAL A 447 -4.31 -8.96 -8.67
C VAL A 447 -5.82 -8.76 -8.77
N ASP A 448 -6.40 -8.02 -7.83
CA ASP A 448 -7.79 -7.57 -7.89
C ASP A 448 -7.89 -6.05 -8.15
N PHE A 449 -8.34 -5.68 -9.35
CA PHE A 449 -8.60 -4.28 -9.74
C PHE A 449 -10.05 -3.84 -9.55
N PHE A 450 -10.96 -4.72 -9.11
CA PHE A 450 -12.39 -4.46 -9.08
C PHE A 450 -12.76 -3.16 -8.38
N ILE A 451 -12.09 -2.86 -7.26
CA ILE A 451 -12.39 -1.67 -6.44
C ILE A 451 -11.95 -0.36 -7.12
N VAL A 452 -11.03 -0.41 -8.08
CA VAL A 452 -10.51 0.77 -8.79
C VAL A 452 -10.92 0.82 -10.26
N ASP A 453 -11.78 -0.10 -10.72
CA ASP A 453 -12.18 -0.20 -12.15
C ASP A 453 -12.84 1.08 -12.70
N HIS A 454 -13.47 1.83 -11.81
CA HIS A 454 -14.15 3.09 -12.07
C HIS A 454 -13.18 4.27 -12.27
N ILE A 455 -11.87 4.06 -12.11
CA ILE A 455 -10.81 5.04 -12.36
C ILE A 455 -9.84 4.47 -13.42
N PRO A 456 -10.17 4.60 -14.72
CA PRO A 456 -9.39 3.97 -15.80
C PRO A 456 -7.91 4.38 -15.81
N GLU A 457 -7.59 5.63 -15.49
CA GLU A 457 -6.21 6.12 -15.40
C GLU A 457 -5.43 5.42 -14.27
N ALA A 458 -6.09 5.11 -13.15
CA ALA A 458 -5.46 4.37 -12.05
C ALA A 458 -5.22 2.91 -12.44
N VAL A 459 -6.21 2.25 -13.06
CA VAL A 459 -6.07 0.86 -13.54
C VAL A 459 -4.93 0.76 -14.54
N HIS A 460 -4.87 1.68 -15.51
CA HIS A 460 -3.81 1.72 -16.51
C HIS A 460 -2.42 1.88 -15.87
N LEU A 461 -2.27 2.81 -14.93
CA LEU A 461 -0.99 3.01 -14.25
C LEU A 461 -0.58 1.82 -13.35
N ILE A 462 -1.50 1.36 -12.49
CA ILE A 462 -1.19 0.34 -11.49
C ILE A 462 -0.93 -1.01 -12.17
N SER A 463 -1.66 -1.35 -13.24
CA SER A 463 -1.41 -2.59 -14.00
C SER A 463 -0.01 -2.63 -14.62
N GLN A 464 0.51 -1.50 -15.11
CA GLN A 464 1.89 -1.40 -15.59
C GLN A 464 2.91 -1.51 -14.45
N LEU A 465 2.66 -0.87 -13.31
CA LEU A 465 3.54 -0.94 -12.13
C LEU A 465 3.59 -2.33 -11.50
N LEU A 466 2.48 -3.06 -11.50
CA LEU A 466 2.36 -4.40 -10.92
C LEU A 466 2.72 -5.51 -11.91
N HIS A 467 3.27 -5.17 -13.09
CA HIS A 467 3.62 -6.17 -14.08
C HIS A 467 4.62 -7.21 -13.51
N PRO A 468 4.42 -8.53 -13.71
CA PRO A 468 5.28 -9.57 -13.13
C PRO A 468 6.73 -9.49 -13.58
N ARG A 469 6.94 -9.12 -14.85
CA ARG A 469 8.28 -8.91 -15.43
C ARG A 469 8.77 -7.50 -15.10
N PRO A 470 9.93 -7.34 -14.42
CA PRO A 470 10.43 -6.03 -13.99
C PRO A 470 10.78 -5.10 -15.15
N GLU A 471 11.20 -5.63 -16.30
CA GLU A 471 11.57 -4.86 -17.49
C GLU A 471 10.40 -4.19 -18.21
N GLU A 472 9.18 -4.63 -17.94
CA GLU A 472 7.95 -4.04 -18.50
C GLU A 472 7.37 -2.95 -17.59
N ARG A 473 7.91 -2.77 -16.38
CA ARG A 473 7.47 -1.73 -15.45
C ARG A 473 8.03 -0.38 -15.90
N PRO A 474 7.23 0.70 -15.86
CA PRO A 474 7.67 2.03 -16.29
C PRO A 474 8.70 2.61 -15.31
N THR A 475 9.42 3.66 -15.71
CA THR A 475 10.31 4.39 -14.80
C THR A 475 9.53 5.34 -13.88
N ALA A 476 10.13 5.77 -12.77
CA ALA A 476 9.51 6.75 -11.87
C ALA A 476 9.21 8.09 -12.59
N VAL A 477 10.03 8.48 -13.57
CA VAL A 477 9.82 9.68 -14.40
C VAL A 477 8.58 9.53 -15.28
N TYR A 478 8.34 8.35 -15.85
CA TYR A 478 7.10 8.10 -16.60
C TYR A 478 5.88 8.20 -15.68
N VAL A 479 5.94 7.60 -14.48
CA VAL A 479 4.84 7.64 -13.51
C VAL A 479 4.50 9.08 -13.13
N MET A 480 5.50 9.95 -12.95
CA MET A 480 5.32 11.37 -12.62
C MET A 480 4.50 12.14 -13.68
N ASN A 481 4.61 11.73 -14.94
CA ASN A 481 3.94 12.37 -16.07
C ASN A 481 2.65 11.66 -16.51
N HIS A 482 2.28 10.56 -15.87
CA HIS A 482 1.10 9.78 -16.23
C HIS A 482 -0.21 10.58 -16.03
N PRO A 483 -1.24 10.42 -16.91
CA PRO A 483 -2.54 11.12 -16.80
C PRO A 483 -3.24 11.05 -15.46
N PHE A 484 -2.98 9.98 -14.69
CA PHE A 484 -3.48 9.83 -13.31
C PHE A 484 -3.09 11.02 -12.39
N PHE A 485 -1.98 11.70 -12.66
CA PHE A 485 -1.50 12.85 -11.88
C PHE A 485 -1.74 14.20 -12.56
N TRP A 486 -2.48 14.24 -13.68
CA TRP A 486 -2.75 15.47 -14.40
C TRP A 486 -3.79 16.33 -13.69
N SER A 487 -3.59 17.65 -13.76
CA SER A 487 -4.64 18.59 -13.35
C SER A 487 -5.73 18.67 -14.43
N PRO A 488 -6.95 19.13 -14.10
CA PRO A 488 -7.99 19.34 -15.10
C PRO A 488 -7.55 20.25 -16.24
N GLU A 489 -6.73 21.27 -15.97
CA GLU A 489 -6.13 22.14 -16.99
C GLU A 489 -5.31 21.32 -17.99
N LEU A 490 -4.45 20.41 -17.50
CA LEU A 490 -3.58 19.62 -18.33
C LEU A 490 -4.37 18.56 -19.12
N CYS A 491 -5.37 17.91 -18.50
CA CYS A 491 -6.30 17.02 -19.16
C CYS A 491 -7.03 17.72 -20.31
N LEU A 492 -7.61 18.90 -20.06
CA LEU A 492 -8.33 19.65 -21.08
C LEU A 492 -7.40 20.13 -22.19
N SER A 493 -6.21 20.62 -21.84
CA SER A 493 -5.19 21.02 -22.82
C SER A 493 -4.79 19.83 -23.70
N PHE A 494 -4.57 18.65 -23.13
CA PHE A 494 -4.21 17.45 -23.90
C PHE A 494 -5.28 17.08 -24.92
N LEU A 495 -6.55 17.05 -24.52
CA LEU A 495 -7.67 16.74 -25.43
C LEU A 495 -7.83 17.80 -26.52
N ARG A 496 -7.62 19.08 -26.19
CA ARG A 496 -7.66 20.18 -27.15
C ARG A 496 -6.51 20.11 -28.15
N ASP A 497 -5.29 19.95 -27.67
CA ASP A 497 -4.08 19.88 -28.50
C ASP A 497 -4.15 18.64 -29.42
N THR A 498 -4.68 17.52 -28.92
CA THR A 498 -4.99 16.33 -29.72
C THR A 498 -6.01 16.65 -30.82
N SER A 499 -7.12 17.30 -30.47
CA SER A 499 -8.13 17.71 -31.45
C SER A 499 -7.54 18.64 -32.53
N ASP A 500 -6.68 19.57 -32.16
CA ASP A 500 -6.04 20.49 -33.11
C ASP A 500 -5.01 19.80 -34.00
N ARG A 501 -4.29 18.79 -33.47
CA ARG A 501 -3.35 17.96 -34.22
C ARG A 501 -4.07 17.15 -35.30
N ILE A 502 -5.16 16.47 -34.98
CA ILE A 502 -5.88 15.60 -35.93
C ILE A 502 -6.71 16.36 -36.98
N GLU A 503 -6.98 17.66 -36.79
CA GLU A 503 -7.64 18.49 -37.81
C GLU A 503 -6.72 18.85 -38.98
N LYS A 504 -5.41 18.88 -38.76
CA LYS A 504 -4.42 19.40 -39.72
C LYS A 504 -3.79 18.32 -40.62
N ILE A 505 -4.20 17.07 -40.47
CA ILE A 505 -3.43 15.90 -40.89
C ILE A 505 -4.21 15.08 -41.93
N SER A 506 -3.46 14.50 -42.88
CA SER A 506 -3.92 13.50 -43.85
C SER A 506 -3.39 12.09 -43.57
N GLU A 507 -2.58 11.91 -42.51
CA GLU A 507 -2.12 10.60 -42.04
C GLU A 507 -3.33 9.79 -41.57
N THR A 508 -3.58 8.66 -42.25
CA THR A 508 -4.70 7.78 -41.96
C THR A 508 -4.45 6.97 -40.69
N ASP A 509 -3.23 6.49 -40.46
CA ASP A 509 -2.93 5.54 -39.37
C ASP A 509 -3.25 6.08 -37.96
N LEU A 510 -2.92 7.35 -37.68
CA LEU A 510 -3.28 7.98 -36.40
C LEU A 510 -4.80 8.12 -36.26
N ILE A 511 -5.48 8.53 -37.34
CA ILE A 511 -6.93 8.71 -37.33
C ILE A 511 -7.62 7.35 -37.18
N ASP A 512 -7.14 6.32 -37.87
CA ASP A 512 -7.66 4.97 -37.84
C ASP A 512 -7.48 4.35 -36.44
N ASP A 513 -6.31 4.51 -35.81
CA ASP A 513 -6.08 4.08 -34.43
C ASP A 513 -6.99 4.84 -33.44
N LEU A 514 -7.24 6.14 -33.67
CA LEU A 514 -8.11 6.97 -32.85
C LEU A 514 -9.60 6.62 -33.02
N GLU A 515 -10.03 6.27 -34.22
CA GLU A 515 -11.38 5.76 -34.45
C GLU A 515 -11.53 4.30 -33.98
N GLY A 516 -10.42 3.55 -33.91
CA GLY A 516 -10.38 2.21 -33.34
C GLY A 516 -10.77 2.14 -31.87
N ILE A 517 -10.62 3.22 -31.11
CA ILE A 517 -10.96 3.26 -29.67
C ILE A 517 -12.43 3.57 -29.36
N ASN A 518 -13.29 3.83 -30.36
CA ASN A 518 -14.67 4.30 -30.18
C ASN A 518 -15.48 3.44 -29.20
N ALA A 519 -15.47 2.12 -29.40
CA ALA A 519 -16.23 1.16 -28.60
C ALA A 519 -15.82 1.16 -27.13
N GLU A 520 -14.52 1.30 -26.85
CA GLU A 520 -14.00 1.33 -25.48
C GLU A 520 -14.16 2.71 -24.82
N ALA A 521 -13.99 3.79 -25.59
CA ALA A 521 -14.03 5.16 -25.07
C ALA A 521 -15.45 5.60 -24.69
N PHE A 522 -16.44 5.34 -25.56
CA PHE A 522 -17.81 5.79 -25.35
C PHE A 522 -18.90 4.80 -25.79
N GLY A 523 -18.57 3.69 -26.44
CA GLY A 523 -19.53 2.71 -26.93
C GLY A 523 -19.93 3.00 -28.37
N LYS A 524 -21.22 2.88 -28.71
CA LYS A 524 -21.70 3.09 -30.09
C LYS A 524 -21.97 4.55 -30.42
N ASN A 525 -22.66 5.27 -29.53
CA ASN A 525 -23.13 6.62 -29.77
C ASN A 525 -22.86 7.49 -28.53
N TRP A 526 -21.94 8.44 -28.63
CA TRP A 526 -21.62 9.32 -27.49
C TRP A 526 -22.69 10.38 -27.22
N GLY A 527 -23.55 10.70 -28.19
CA GLY A 527 -24.64 11.67 -28.04
C GLY A 527 -25.68 11.24 -27.01
N GLU A 528 -25.93 9.93 -26.86
CA GLU A 528 -26.86 9.37 -25.88
C GLU A 528 -26.43 9.62 -24.42
N LYS A 529 -25.15 9.93 -24.20
CA LYS A 529 -24.59 10.21 -22.88
C LYS A 529 -24.57 11.69 -22.53
N LEU A 530 -24.91 12.57 -23.48
CA LEU A 530 -24.91 14.01 -23.28
C LEU A 530 -26.31 14.52 -22.92
N ASP A 531 -26.34 15.61 -22.16
CA ASP A 531 -27.60 16.24 -21.78
C ASP A 531 -28.25 16.94 -22.98
N ALA A 532 -29.58 16.91 -23.01
CA ALA A 532 -30.38 17.50 -24.09
C ALA A 532 -30.06 18.99 -24.33
N ALA A 533 -29.78 19.75 -23.27
CA ALA A 533 -29.40 21.15 -23.37
C ALA A 533 -28.10 21.35 -24.17
N LEU A 534 -27.09 20.50 -23.93
CA LEU A 534 -25.84 20.53 -24.68
C LEU A 534 -26.05 20.06 -26.12
N LEU A 535 -26.86 19.00 -26.33
CA LEU A 535 -27.22 18.50 -27.67
C LEU A 535 -27.90 19.58 -28.54
N ALA A 536 -28.86 20.33 -27.96
CA ALA A 536 -29.55 21.42 -28.65
C ALA A 536 -28.60 22.58 -29.01
N ASP A 537 -27.58 22.83 -28.18
CA ASP A 537 -26.55 23.84 -28.46
C ASP A 537 -25.54 23.41 -29.53
N MET A 538 -25.31 22.10 -29.72
CA MET A 538 -24.43 21.57 -30.77
C MET A 538 -25.01 21.75 -32.18
N GLY A 539 -26.30 21.46 -32.35
CA GLY A 539 -26.95 21.40 -33.66
C GLY A 539 -27.05 22.72 -34.42
N ARG A 540 -26.75 23.86 -33.77
CA ARG A 540 -26.89 25.20 -34.36
C ARG A 540 -25.79 25.57 -35.37
N TYR A 541 -24.58 25.05 -35.20
CA TYR A 541 -23.41 25.55 -35.94
C TYR A 541 -22.66 24.50 -36.77
N ARG A 542 -22.64 23.23 -36.33
CA ARG A 542 -21.93 22.16 -37.04
C ARG A 542 -22.56 20.80 -36.79
N LYS A 543 -22.49 19.91 -37.78
CA LYS A 543 -22.87 18.50 -37.65
C LYS A 543 -21.69 17.70 -37.10
N TYR A 544 -21.96 16.82 -36.15
CA TYR A 544 -21.00 15.89 -35.56
C TYR A 544 -21.47 14.46 -35.82
N SER A 545 -20.53 13.55 -36.08
CA SER A 545 -20.77 12.12 -36.04
C SER A 545 -20.68 11.64 -34.59
N PHE A 546 -21.78 11.08 -34.08
CA PHE A 546 -21.82 10.53 -32.72
C PHE A 546 -21.10 9.19 -32.56
N GLU A 547 -20.59 8.65 -33.66
CA GLU A 547 -19.84 7.41 -33.69
C GLU A 547 -18.33 7.65 -33.80
N SER A 548 -17.88 8.91 -33.85
CA SER A 548 -16.46 9.26 -34.07
C SER A 548 -15.78 9.87 -32.84
N THR A 549 -14.61 9.32 -32.46
CA THR A 549 -13.76 9.90 -31.41
C THR A 549 -13.24 11.27 -31.83
N ARG A 550 -12.82 11.44 -33.08
CA ARG A 550 -12.36 12.74 -33.60
C ARG A 550 -13.42 13.82 -33.41
N ASP A 551 -14.68 13.50 -33.70
CA ASP A 551 -15.78 14.45 -33.57
C ASP A 551 -16.13 14.76 -32.11
N LEU A 552 -16.01 13.79 -31.21
CA LEU A 552 -16.14 14.01 -29.76
C LEU A 552 -15.03 14.93 -29.23
N LEU A 553 -13.78 14.72 -29.63
CA LEU A 553 -12.66 15.59 -29.27
C LEU A 553 -12.85 17.00 -29.83
N ARG A 554 -13.32 17.11 -31.07
CA ARG A 554 -13.65 18.40 -31.69
C ARG A 554 -14.75 19.12 -30.92
N LEU A 555 -15.77 18.39 -30.45
CA LEU A 555 -16.80 18.96 -29.59
C LEU A 555 -16.20 19.54 -28.31
N ILE A 556 -15.43 18.74 -27.57
CA ILE A 556 -14.78 19.15 -26.32
C ILE A 556 -13.95 20.41 -26.54
N ARG A 557 -13.15 20.44 -27.61
CA ARG A 557 -12.34 21.62 -27.98
C ARG A 557 -13.21 22.84 -28.28
N ASN A 558 -14.22 22.70 -29.14
CA ASN A 558 -15.07 23.83 -29.53
C ASN A 558 -15.84 24.39 -28.33
N LYS A 559 -16.45 23.51 -27.52
CA LYS A 559 -17.27 23.90 -26.37
C LYS A 559 -16.44 24.48 -25.23
N SER A 560 -15.21 24.01 -25.02
CA SER A 560 -14.30 24.65 -24.07
C SER A 560 -13.78 26.01 -24.58
N GLY A 561 -13.51 26.15 -25.89
CA GLY A 561 -13.09 27.42 -26.49
C GLY A 561 -14.16 28.52 -26.44
N HIS A 562 -15.43 28.14 -26.62
CA HIS A 562 -16.59 29.04 -26.59
C HIS A 562 -17.35 29.03 -25.26
N TYR A 563 -16.75 28.52 -24.17
CA TYR A 563 -17.42 28.37 -22.88
C TYR A 563 -18.06 29.66 -22.35
N ARG A 564 -17.44 30.83 -22.65
CA ARG A 564 -17.96 32.14 -22.22
C ARG A 564 -19.31 32.49 -22.85
N GLU A 565 -19.60 31.96 -24.03
CA GLU A 565 -20.80 32.22 -24.83
C GLU A 565 -22.01 31.38 -24.39
N PHE A 566 -21.83 30.41 -23.49
CA PHE A 566 -22.94 29.61 -22.96
C PHE A 566 -23.90 30.43 -22.10
N SER A 567 -25.17 30.03 -22.13
CA SER A 567 -26.17 30.47 -21.17
C SER A 567 -25.77 30.07 -19.74
N ASP A 568 -26.31 30.77 -18.75
CA ASP A 568 -26.00 30.49 -17.35
C ASP A 568 -26.46 29.07 -16.95
N ASP A 569 -27.61 28.60 -17.46
CA ASP A 569 -28.08 27.22 -17.28
C ASP A 569 -27.08 26.17 -17.78
N LEU A 570 -26.43 26.41 -18.93
CA LEU A 570 -25.43 25.50 -19.47
C LEU A 570 -24.12 25.55 -18.69
N LYS A 571 -23.75 26.73 -18.16
CA LYS A 571 -22.58 26.88 -17.28
C LYS A 571 -22.80 26.19 -15.94
N GLU A 572 -24.01 26.24 -15.40
CA GLU A 572 -24.39 25.52 -14.19
C GLU A 572 -24.33 24.00 -14.42
N LEU A 573 -24.85 23.53 -15.55
CA LEU A 573 -24.82 22.11 -15.94
C LEU A 573 -23.40 21.57 -16.16
N LEU A 574 -22.57 22.29 -16.93
CA LEU A 574 -21.23 21.84 -17.29
C LEU A 574 -20.21 22.11 -16.18
N GLY A 575 -20.51 23.03 -15.26
CA GLY A 575 -19.59 23.49 -14.23
C GLY A 575 -18.44 24.35 -14.76
N SER A 576 -17.69 24.97 -13.85
CA SER A 576 -16.64 25.92 -14.17
C SER A 576 -15.52 25.34 -15.05
N LEU A 577 -14.91 26.19 -15.88
CA LEU A 577 -13.73 25.82 -16.65
C LEU A 577 -12.46 25.96 -15.76
N PRO A 578 -11.52 24.98 -15.78
CA PRO A 578 -11.60 23.68 -16.44
C PRO A 578 -12.20 22.55 -15.59
N GLU A 579 -12.19 22.65 -14.25
CA GLU A 579 -12.53 21.55 -13.33
C GLU A 579 -13.91 20.94 -13.58
N GLY A 580 -14.98 21.76 -13.52
CA GLY A 580 -16.35 21.29 -13.74
C GLY A 580 -16.54 20.73 -15.14
N PHE A 581 -16.05 21.44 -16.15
CA PHE A 581 -16.16 21.03 -17.55
C PHE A 581 -15.49 19.68 -17.81
N VAL A 582 -14.26 19.48 -17.33
CA VAL A 582 -13.55 18.20 -17.46
C VAL A 582 -14.31 17.10 -16.72
N ARG A 583 -14.82 17.39 -15.51
CA ARG A 583 -15.62 16.45 -14.72
C ARG A 583 -16.90 16.02 -15.44
N TYR A 584 -17.56 16.94 -16.14
CA TYR A 584 -18.76 16.65 -16.92
C TYR A 584 -18.48 15.59 -17.99
N PHE A 585 -17.39 15.74 -18.75
CA PHE A 585 -17.02 14.79 -19.80
C PHE A 585 -16.43 13.49 -19.24
N SER A 586 -15.56 13.55 -18.22
CA SER A 586 -14.95 12.34 -17.65
C SER A 586 -15.97 11.43 -16.96
N SER A 587 -17.00 11.98 -16.32
CA SER A 587 -18.09 11.18 -15.75
C SER A 587 -18.92 10.42 -16.79
N ARG A 588 -19.02 10.93 -18.03
CA ARG A 588 -19.77 10.31 -19.14
C ARG A 588 -18.91 9.39 -20.01
N PHE A 589 -17.63 9.75 -20.14
CA PHE A 589 -16.66 9.05 -20.98
C PHE A 589 -15.40 8.73 -20.16
N PRO A 590 -15.49 7.88 -19.12
CA PRO A 590 -14.41 7.67 -18.16
C PRO A 590 -13.13 7.09 -18.80
N LYS A 591 -13.25 6.38 -19.92
CA LYS A 591 -12.11 5.79 -20.64
C LYS A 591 -11.54 6.68 -21.74
N LEU A 592 -12.19 7.80 -22.07
CA LEU A 592 -11.80 8.63 -23.22
C LEU A 592 -10.37 9.16 -23.06
N LEU A 593 -10.05 9.77 -21.91
CA LEU A 593 -8.75 10.40 -21.69
C LEU A 593 -7.61 9.37 -21.84
N ILE A 594 -7.71 8.24 -21.14
CA ILE A 594 -6.64 7.25 -21.15
C ILE A 594 -6.49 6.56 -22.52
N LYS A 595 -7.59 6.30 -23.24
CA LYS A 595 -7.54 5.70 -24.57
C LYS A 595 -6.93 6.64 -25.60
N VAL A 596 -7.27 7.93 -25.55
CA VAL A 596 -6.64 8.94 -26.39
C VAL A 596 -5.15 9.08 -26.04
N TYR A 597 -4.80 9.03 -24.75
CA TYR A 597 -3.41 9.04 -24.29
C TYR A 597 -2.60 7.86 -24.87
N GLU A 598 -3.14 6.64 -24.86
CA GLU A 598 -2.48 5.45 -25.44
C GLU A 598 -2.15 5.66 -26.93
N VAL A 599 -3.13 6.12 -27.72
CA VAL A 599 -2.95 6.39 -29.15
C VAL A 599 -1.93 7.50 -29.37
N MET A 600 -2.06 8.63 -28.68
CA MET A 600 -1.15 9.77 -28.85
C MET A 600 0.27 9.47 -28.36
N SER A 601 0.44 8.63 -27.34
CA SER A 601 1.76 8.18 -26.88
C SER A 601 2.48 7.36 -27.96
N LYS A 602 1.75 6.52 -28.70
CA LYS A 602 2.29 5.73 -29.80
C LYS A 602 2.79 6.60 -30.96
N HIS A 603 2.03 7.63 -31.32
CA HIS A 603 2.26 8.40 -32.55
C HIS A 603 2.97 9.74 -32.35
N CYS A 604 2.73 10.42 -31.23
CA CYS A 604 3.08 11.82 -31.04
C CYS A 604 3.99 12.10 -29.84
N LYS A 605 4.49 11.08 -29.13
CA LYS A 605 5.33 11.28 -27.93
C LYS A 605 6.60 12.11 -28.17
N ASP A 606 7.16 12.01 -29.38
CA ASP A 606 8.40 12.67 -29.79
C ASP A 606 8.15 14.03 -30.44
N GLU A 607 6.88 14.42 -30.66
CA GLU A 607 6.52 15.74 -31.19
C GLU A 607 6.66 16.83 -30.11
N ASP A 608 7.34 17.93 -30.44
CA ASP A 608 7.61 19.03 -29.50
C ASP A 608 6.33 19.59 -28.84
N ALA A 609 5.22 19.66 -29.58
CA ALA A 609 3.93 20.13 -29.06
C ALA A 609 3.39 19.23 -27.93
N PHE A 610 3.73 17.94 -27.93
CA PHE A 610 3.22 16.95 -27.00
C PHE A 610 4.22 16.52 -25.92
N ARG A 611 5.50 16.91 -26.01
CA ARG A 611 6.54 16.56 -25.02
C ARG A 611 6.13 16.85 -23.57
N LYS A 612 5.41 17.96 -23.35
CA LYS A 612 4.91 18.37 -22.02
C LYS A 612 3.99 17.34 -21.34
N TYR A 613 3.39 16.43 -22.11
CA TYR A 613 2.49 15.38 -21.60
C TYR A 613 3.23 14.08 -21.28
N PHE A 614 4.27 13.74 -22.04
CA PHE A 614 4.89 12.41 -21.98
C PHE A 614 6.26 12.40 -21.29
N ILE A 615 7.05 13.46 -21.47
CA ILE A 615 8.44 13.55 -20.98
C ILE A 615 8.51 14.47 -19.75
N GLY A 616 7.46 15.27 -19.53
CA GLY A 616 7.43 16.35 -18.55
C GLY A 616 8.08 17.61 -19.11
N SER A 617 7.68 18.76 -18.60
CA SER A 617 8.48 19.98 -18.79
C SER A 617 9.77 19.76 -18.00
N SER A 618 10.93 19.87 -18.65
CA SER A 618 12.21 19.90 -17.93
C SER A 618 12.12 20.98 -16.85
N VAL A 619 12.03 20.56 -15.59
CA VAL A 619 12.06 21.46 -14.42
C VAL A 619 13.50 21.89 -14.19
#